data_AF-A0A653DCK7-F1
#
_entry.id   AF-A0A653DCK7-F1
#
_cell.length_a   1.000
_cell.length_b   1.000
_cell.length_c   1.000
_cell.angle_alpha   90.00
_cell.angle_beta   90.00
_cell.angle_gamma   90.00
#
_symmetry.space_group_name_H-M   'P 1'
#
loop_
_entity.id
_entity.type
_entity.pdbx_description
1 polymer ?
#
loop_
_entity_poly.entity_id
_entity_poly.type
_entity_poly.pdbx_seq_one_letter_code
_entity_poly.pdbx_strand_id
1 'polypeptide(L)' 'MKSLVLSICVLFVIVSIFETASAKCGPKEHVPRCRPCSVTCEELHKPCPKICIHNTKCYCRPQYLRKNGVCVPISQC' A
#
# COMPACT_ATOMS: atom_id res chain seq x y z
N MET A 1 -11.36 -22.15 -36.95
CA MET A 1 -10.47 -22.75 -35.92
C MET A 1 -9.32 -21.83 -35.51
N LYS A 2 -8.46 -21.37 -36.45
CA LYS A 2 -7.30 -20.49 -36.16
C LYS A 2 -7.66 -19.15 -35.47
N SER A 3 -8.70 -18.46 -35.94
CA SER A 3 -9.18 -17.20 -35.34
C SER A 3 -9.74 -17.37 -33.91
N LEU A 4 -10.37 -18.53 -33.65
CA LEU A 4 -10.96 -18.84 -32.35
C LEU A 4 -9.88 -19.13 -31.29
N VAL A 5 -8.79 -19.79 -31.70
CA VAL A 5 -7.61 -20.02 -30.84
C VAL A 5 -6.89 -18.70 -30.51
N LEU A 6 -6.71 -17.80 -31.49
CA LEU A 6 -6.12 -16.48 -31.22
C LEU A 6 -6.94 -15.66 -30.21
N SER A 7 -8.26 -15.65 -30.36
CA SER A 7 -9.16 -14.92 -29.46
C SER A 7 -9.07 -15.45 -28.02
N ILE A 8 -9.01 -16.77 -27.85
CA ILE A 8 -8.84 -17.42 -26.54
C ILE A 8 -7.48 -17.04 -25.94
N CYS A 9 -6.39 -17.08 -26.71
CA CYS A 9 -5.06 -16.69 -26.21
C CYS A 9 -5.01 -15.23 -25.73
N VAL A 10 -5.64 -14.31 -26.47
CA VAL A 10 -5.70 -12.88 -26.08
C VAL A 10 -6.49 -12.70 -24.78
N LEU A 11 -7.63 -13.39 -24.64
CA LEU A 11 -8.43 -13.36 -23.40
C LEU A 11 -7.64 -13.88 -22.18
N PHE A 12 -6.90 -14.98 -22.34
CA PHE A 12 -6.09 -15.55 -21.25
C PHE A 12 -4.94 -14.63 -20.80
N VAL A 13 -4.32 -13.88 -21.73
CA VAL A 13 -3.28 -12.90 -21.39
C VAL A 13 -3.86 -11.72 -20.61
N ILE A 14 -5.05 -11.25 -20.96
CA ILE A 14 -5.73 -10.14 -20.26
C ILE A 14 -6.10 -10.53 -18.82
N VAL A 15 -6.59 -11.75 -18.60
CA VAL A 15 -6.97 -12.25 -17.27
C VAL A 15 -5.74 -12.38 -16.36
N SER A 16 -4.61 -12.82 -16.90
CA SER A 16 -3.35 -12.96 -16.13
C SER A 16 -2.81 -11.64 -15.57
N ILE A 17 -3.12 -10.50 -16.20
CA ILE A 17 -2.66 -9.18 -15.75
C ILE A 17 -3.48 -8.69 -14.54
N PHE A 18 -4.73 -9.16 -14.40
CA PHE A 18 -5.64 -8.69 -13.35
C PHE A 18 -5.48 -9.41 -12.00
N GLU A 19 -4.69 -10.47 -11.94
CA GLU A 19 -4.59 -11.34 -10.77
C GLU A 19 -3.52 -10.88 -9.75
N THR A 20 -3.58 -9.60 -9.34
CA THR A 20 -2.90 -9.12 -8.12
C THR A 20 -3.73 -8.10 -7.32
N ALA A 21 -5.05 -8.06 -7.50
CA ALA A 21 -5.94 -7.21 -6.70
C ALA A 21 -6.29 -7.78 -5.31
N SER A 22 -5.41 -8.57 -4.69
CA SER A 22 -5.62 -9.11 -3.34
C SER A 22 -5.21 -8.15 -2.21
N ALA A 23 -4.64 -6.98 -2.52
CA ALA A 23 -3.97 -6.20 -1.50
C ALA A 23 -4.95 -5.30 -0.72
N LYS A 24 -5.38 -5.76 0.46
CA LYS A 24 -6.11 -5.00 1.50
C LYS A 24 -5.52 -3.61 1.82
N CYS A 25 -4.25 -3.37 1.48
CA CYS A 25 -3.56 -2.09 1.50
C CYS A 25 -2.53 -2.04 0.36
N GLY A 26 -2.06 -0.84 -0.01
CA GLY A 26 -1.04 -0.67 -1.05
C GLY A 26 0.34 -1.24 -0.67
N PRO A 27 1.33 -1.11 -1.58
CA PRO A 27 2.69 -1.57 -1.32
C PRO A 27 3.28 -0.88 -0.10
N LYS A 28 3.90 -1.68 0.79
CA LYS A 28 4.51 -1.22 2.06
C LYS A 28 3.54 -0.55 3.03
N GLU A 29 2.25 -0.84 2.89
CA GLU A 29 1.21 -0.43 3.82
C GLU A 29 0.67 -1.63 4.61
N HIS A 30 -0.03 -1.33 5.71
CA HIS A 30 -0.82 -2.27 6.50
C HIS A 30 -1.90 -1.51 7.30
N VAL A 31 -2.82 -2.23 7.92
CA VAL A 31 -3.78 -1.67 8.89
C VAL A 31 -3.23 -1.88 10.30
N PRO A 32 -2.58 -0.87 10.92
CA PRO A 32 -2.17 -0.97 12.32
C PRO A 32 -3.40 -0.93 13.23
N ARG A 33 -3.32 -1.65 14.37
CA ARG A 33 -4.37 -1.60 15.41
C ARG A 33 -4.55 -0.18 15.92
N CYS A 34 -3.45 0.51 16.22
CA CYS A 34 -3.44 1.90 16.68
C CYS A 34 -3.01 2.82 15.53
N ARG A 35 -3.66 3.97 15.39
CA ARG A 35 -3.26 5.01 14.44
C ARG A 35 -1.81 5.45 14.71
N PRO A 36 -0.91 5.39 13.72
CA PRO A 36 0.44 5.88 13.88
C PRO A 36 0.43 7.40 13.94
N CYS A 37 1.43 7.95 14.63
CA CYS A 37 1.47 9.37 14.89
C CYS A 37 2.07 10.17 13.74
N SER A 38 3.33 9.88 13.40
CA SER A 38 3.97 10.41 12.22
C SER A 38 3.51 9.58 11.03
N VAL A 39 2.78 10.22 10.12
CA VAL A 39 2.27 9.59 8.89
C VAL A 39 3.11 10.03 7.70
N THR A 40 3.61 11.26 7.72
CA THR A 40 4.45 11.84 6.67
C THR A 40 5.86 12.15 7.16
N CYS A 41 6.81 12.33 6.23
CA CYS A 41 8.18 12.73 6.56
C CYS A 41 8.26 14.08 7.29
N GLU A 42 7.32 15.00 7.03
CA GLU A 42 7.24 16.32 7.68
C GLU A 42 6.88 16.21 9.17
N GLU A 43 6.29 15.09 9.58
CA GLU A 43 5.84 14.84 10.95
C GLU A 43 6.84 14.01 11.77
N LEU A 44 8.02 13.67 11.21
CA LEU A 44 8.98 12.75 11.85
C LEU A 44 9.42 13.22 13.25
N HIS A 45 9.58 14.53 13.45
CA HIS A 45 10.03 15.12 14.72
C HIS A 45 8.90 15.72 15.56
N LYS A 46 7.64 15.53 15.15
CA LYS A 46 6.51 16.12 15.86
C LYS A 46 6.26 15.35 17.17
N PRO A 47 6.21 16.02 18.33
CA PRO A 47 5.92 15.35 19.58
C PRO A 47 4.54 14.69 19.53
N CYS A 48 4.47 13.47 20.04
CA CYS A 48 3.27 12.65 19.96
C CYS A 48 2.83 12.08 21.31
N PRO A 49 1.55 12.20 21.69
CA PRO A 49 1.02 11.52 22.86
C PRO A 49 0.97 9.99 22.64
N LYS A 50 1.31 9.21 23.67
CA LYS A 50 1.23 7.74 23.65
C LYS A 50 -0.20 7.23 23.82
N ILE A 51 -1.12 7.67 22.96
CA ILE A 51 -2.53 7.29 22.97
C ILE A 51 -2.81 6.35 21.80
N CYS A 52 -3.34 5.15 22.07
CA CYS A 52 -3.79 4.24 21.02
C CYS A 52 -5.22 4.58 20.60
N ILE A 53 -5.36 5.17 19.41
CA ILE A 53 -6.66 5.36 18.76
C ILE A 53 -6.84 4.22 17.76
N HIS A 54 -7.87 3.39 17.96
CA HIS A 54 -8.17 2.28 17.05
C HIS A 54 -8.52 2.78 15.64
N ASN A 55 -8.09 2.05 14.63
CA ASN A 55 -8.27 2.44 13.23
C ASN A 55 -8.35 1.23 12.28
N THR A 56 -9.02 1.40 11.15
CA THR A 56 -9.13 0.41 10.06
C THR A 56 -8.50 0.87 8.73
N LYS A 57 -7.95 2.08 8.66
CA LYS A 57 -7.25 2.63 7.48
C LYS A 57 -5.85 2.05 7.30
N CYS A 58 -5.40 2.04 6.05
CA CYS A 58 -4.03 1.70 5.69
C CYS A 58 -3.06 2.83 6.02
N TYR A 59 -1.93 2.46 6.60
CA TYR A 59 -0.79 3.33 6.88
C TYR A 59 0.50 2.66 6.43
N CYS A 60 1.56 3.44 6.28
CA CYS A 60 2.88 2.91 6.02
C CYS A 60 3.31 1.95 7.15
N ARG A 61 4.04 0.89 6.78
CA ARG A 61 4.63 -0.06 7.73
C ARG A 61 5.53 0.65 8.75
N PRO A 62 5.78 0.03 9.92
CA PRO A 62 6.74 0.58 10.88
C PRO A 62 8.08 0.85 10.18
N GLN A 63 8.71 1.99 10.51
CA GLN A 63 9.93 2.51 9.87
C GLN A 63 9.76 3.07 8.45
N TYR A 64 8.52 3.22 7.97
CA TYR A 64 8.21 3.90 6.72
C TYR A 64 7.31 5.11 6.97
N LEU A 65 7.54 6.18 6.21
CA LEU A 65 6.71 7.38 6.22
C LEU A 65 6.29 7.74 4.80
N ARG A 66 5.19 8.49 4.70
CA ARG A 66 4.66 8.90 3.41
C ARG A 66 5.39 10.15 2.90
N LYS A 67 5.96 10.04 1.70
CA LYS A 67 6.60 11.13 0.94
C LYS A 67 6.04 11.09 -0.47
N ASN A 68 5.41 12.17 -0.93
CA ASN A 68 4.77 12.26 -2.25
C ASN A 68 3.78 11.11 -2.54
N GLY A 69 2.97 10.73 -1.55
CA GLY A 69 1.97 9.66 -1.68
C GLY A 69 2.50 8.23 -1.54
N VAL A 70 3.82 8.03 -1.52
CA VAL A 70 4.47 6.71 -1.42
C VAL A 70 5.12 6.50 -0.06
N CYS A 71 5.06 5.28 0.47
CA CYS A 71 5.76 4.91 1.70
C CYS A 71 7.25 4.65 1.42
N VAL A 72 8.12 5.51 1.96
CA VAL A 72 9.58 5.42 1.87
C VAL A 72 10.19 5.11 3.24
N PRO A 73 11.36 4.45 3.32
CA PRO A 73 12.06 4.28 4.58
C PRO A 73 12.32 5.63 5.25
N ILE A 74 12.29 5.70 6.59
CA ILE A 74 12.57 6.94 7.33
C ILE A 74 13.92 7.54 6.95
N SER A 75 14.93 6.74 6.59
CA SER A 75 16.23 7.22 6.11
C SER A 75 16.20 7.93 4.75
N GLN A 76 15.08 7.84 4.03
CA GLN A 76 14.83 8.52 2.75
C GLN A 76 13.81 9.66 2.88
N CYS A 77 13.33 9.91 4.11
CA CYS A 77 12.89 11.23 4.48
C CYS A 77 14.13 12.13 4.47
#